data_AF-A0A6L8EY23-F1
#
_entry.id   AF-A0A6L8EY23-F1
#
_cell.length_a   1.000
_cell.length_b   1.000
_cell.length_c   1.000
_cell.angle_alpha   90.00
_cell.angle_beta   90.00
_cell.angle_gamma   90.00
#
_symmetry.space_group_name_H-M   'P 1'
#
loop_
_entity.id
_entity.type
_entity.pdbx_description
1 polymer ?
#
loop_
_entity_poly.entity_id
_entity_poly.type
_entity_poly.pdbx_seq_one_letter_code
_entity_poly.pdbx_strand_id
1 'polypeptide(L)'
;MKVEHLMPLFLMGAVHLRHTNSLALSHFRQATVSYGQACYVEAIQHYLAGLKLGAAHHHYIYADLAKAYEMVGEWDTALACLDIALRLCPDSPTALRRKARILDEKACYDALVCLDDLQKPPPQEFLERLQLDATVPPKYAINSEFFSLTCHSAMHSQTVWNVCRLIHRTYQELGEMLGHYPLSRVPISITNTNGTQLSQRLLPNWASGCYDGSIQLVYCAVSEPVLGILYALLRHEWVHLLIHHLTNGQCPIWLDEGLAQSVARPMFQSERLNLQQAVQTKRLLPLAALSEPFSQLPAKYRKLAYIQSTAIVESLIQQFGLPKIRELLHQLGNDIPTETAIERNFGLTLKEIPFVATD
;
A
#
# COMPACT_ATOMS: atom_id res chain seq x y z
N MET A 1 11.21 17.01 28.59
CA MET A 1 10.72 15.78 29.26
C MET A 1 11.30 14.60 28.50
N LYS A 2 12.02 13.71 29.20
CA LYS A 2 13.08 12.85 28.65
C LYS A 2 12.61 11.93 27.52
N VAL A 3 13.45 11.84 26.50
CA VAL A 3 13.42 10.87 25.41
C VAL A 3 13.60 9.48 26.00
N GLU A 4 12.53 8.69 26.07
CA GLU A 4 12.65 7.25 26.27
C GLU A 4 13.24 6.66 24.99
N HIS A 5 14.53 6.34 25.07
CA HIS A 5 15.18 5.46 24.12
C HIS A 5 14.37 4.15 24.05
N LEU A 6 13.80 3.88 22.87
CA LEU A 6 13.35 2.55 22.46
C LEU A 6 14.51 1.57 22.67
N MET A 7 14.51 0.85 23.80
CA MET A 7 15.28 -0.38 23.90
C MET A 7 14.77 -1.33 22.81
N PRO A 8 15.65 -2.07 22.12
CA PRO A 8 15.21 -3.18 21.28
C PRO A 8 14.34 -4.11 22.13
N LEU A 9 13.18 -4.52 21.62
CA LEU A 9 12.27 -5.52 22.23
C LEU A 9 13.01 -6.80 22.70
N PHE A 10 14.23 -7.01 22.22
CA PHE A 10 15.20 -8.03 22.61
C PHE A 10 15.41 -8.19 24.13
N LEU A 11 15.38 -7.09 24.91
CA LEU A 11 15.64 -7.15 26.36
C LEU A 11 14.39 -7.41 27.22
N MET A 12 13.20 -6.98 26.78
CA MET A 12 11.96 -7.25 27.52
C MET A 12 11.42 -8.66 27.25
N GLY A 13 11.51 -9.17 26.02
CA GLY A 13 11.03 -10.52 25.68
C GLY A 13 11.88 -11.66 26.28
N ALA A 14 13.18 -11.45 26.43
CA ALA A 14 14.10 -12.46 27.00
C ALA A 14 13.87 -12.73 28.50
N VAL A 15 13.29 -11.78 29.24
CA VAL A 15 13.07 -11.91 30.69
C VAL A 15 11.84 -12.78 31.02
N HIS A 16 10.86 -12.89 30.11
CA HIS A 16 9.61 -13.62 30.34
C HIS A 16 9.53 -15.01 29.70
N LEU A 17 10.53 -15.43 28.91
CA LEU A 17 10.62 -16.77 28.30
C LEU A 17 11.48 -17.77 29.10
N ARG A 18 11.83 -17.45 30.35
CA ARG A 18 12.79 -18.26 31.16
C ARG A 18 12.36 -19.71 31.42
N HIS A 19 11.07 -20.02 31.29
CA HIS A 19 10.52 -21.37 31.45
C HIS A 19 10.08 -22.01 30.12
N THR A 20 10.39 -21.37 28.99
CA THR A 20 10.00 -21.85 27.66
C THR A 20 11.08 -22.76 27.11
N ASN A 21 10.66 -23.81 26.39
CA ASN A 21 11.55 -24.74 25.68
C ASN A 21 12.60 -23.96 24.87
N SER A 22 13.89 -24.27 25.06
CA SER A 22 15.00 -23.59 24.38
C SER A 22 14.91 -23.69 22.86
N LEU A 23 14.34 -24.78 22.34
CA LEU A 23 14.07 -24.96 20.92
C LEU A 23 12.96 -24.02 20.42
N ALA A 24 11.89 -23.81 21.21
CA ALA A 24 10.85 -22.85 20.87
C ALA A 24 11.41 -21.42 20.81
N LEU A 25 12.29 -21.05 21.76
CA LEU A 25 12.96 -19.76 21.76
C LEU A 25 13.84 -19.55 20.51
N SER A 26 14.53 -20.60 20.06
CA SER A 26 15.32 -20.56 18.82
C SER A 26 14.43 -20.23 17.61
N HIS A 27 13.28 -20.90 17.50
CA HIS A 27 12.32 -20.62 16.45
C HIS A 27 11.79 -19.17 16.48
N PHE A 28 11.44 -18.62 17.65
CA PHE A 28 10.97 -17.23 17.72
C PHE A 28 12.05 -16.21 17.36
N ARG A 29 13.32 -16.47 17.70
CA ARG A 29 14.45 -15.65 17.25
C ARG A 29 14.57 -15.68 15.73
N GLN A 30 14.48 -16.88 15.14
CA GLN A 30 14.58 -17.01 13.70
C GLN A 30 13.38 -16.36 12.98
N ALA A 31 12.18 -16.48 13.54
CA ALA A 31 11.00 -15.77 13.06
C ALA A 31 11.20 -14.26 13.01
N THR A 32 11.83 -13.69 14.05
CA THR A 32 12.16 -12.26 14.12
C THR A 32 13.18 -11.86 13.06
N VAL A 33 14.21 -12.69 12.83
CA VAL A 33 15.24 -12.46 11.80
C VAL A 33 14.60 -12.50 10.41
N SER A 34 13.85 -13.56 10.09
CA SER A 34 13.16 -13.69 8.80
C SER A 34 12.18 -12.53 8.57
N TYR A 35 11.45 -12.10 9.61
CA TYR A 35 10.58 -10.92 9.50
C TYR A 35 11.38 -9.65 9.16
N GLY A 36 12.53 -9.43 9.83
CA GLY A 36 13.41 -8.29 9.57
C GLY A 36 14.01 -8.29 8.15
N GLN A 37 14.13 -9.47 7.55
CA GLN A 37 14.57 -9.69 6.17
C GLN A 37 13.43 -9.66 5.16
N ALA A 38 12.19 -9.35 5.59
CA ALA A 38 10.97 -9.42 4.78
C ALA A 38 10.64 -10.83 4.22
N CYS A 39 11.21 -11.89 4.80
CA CYS A 39 10.86 -13.29 4.55
C CYS A 39 9.64 -13.68 5.40
N TYR A 40 8.48 -13.11 5.11
CA TYR A 40 7.31 -13.21 5.99
C TYR A 40 6.73 -14.62 6.07
N VAL A 41 6.77 -15.40 4.99
CA VAL A 41 6.29 -16.79 4.99
C VAL A 41 7.18 -17.67 5.88
N GLU A 42 8.50 -17.51 5.79
CA GLU A 42 9.44 -18.20 6.67
C GLU A 42 9.26 -17.77 8.14
N ALA A 43 9.04 -16.47 8.38
CA ALA A 43 8.74 -15.97 9.72
C ALA A 43 7.49 -16.64 10.32
N ILE A 44 6.41 -16.78 9.55
CA ILE A 44 5.20 -17.50 9.96
C ILE A 44 5.51 -18.95 10.31
N GLN A 45 6.26 -19.66 9.46
CA GLN A 45 6.64 -21.06 9.69
C GLN A 45 7.41 -21.22 11.01
N HIS A 46 8.35 -20.31 11.29
CA HIS A 46 9.09 -20.31 12.54
C HIS A 46 8.23 -19.98 13.76
N TYR A 47 7.34 -18.99 13.69
CA TYR A 47 6.39 -18.73 14.78
C TYR A 47 5.51 -19.95 15.08
N LEU A 48 4.97 -20.60 14.06
CA LEU A 48 4.13 -21.80 14.20
C LEU A 48 4.93 -22.97 14.77
N ALA A 49 6.18 -23.18 14.33
CA ALA A 49 7.05 -24.22 14.87
C ALA A 49 7.36 -23.98 16.35
N GLY A 50 7.66 -22.74 16.73
CA GLY A 50 7.89 -22.37 18.12
C GLY A 50 6.66 -22.62 19.01
N LEU A 51 5.47 -22.21 18.54
CA LEU A 51 4.20 -22.43 19.24
C LEU A 51 3.86 -23.92 19.44
N LYS A 52 4.21 -24.78 18.48
CA LYS A 52 4.07 -26.25 18.62
C LYS A 52 4.97 -26.85 19.70
N LEU A 53 6.10 -26.20 19.99
CA LEU A 53 7.12 -26.67 20.94
C LEU A 53 6.94 -26.10 22.36
N GLY A 54 5.99 -25.16 22.55
CA GLY A 54 5.68 -24.51 23.81
C GLY A 54 5.29 -23.04 23.61
N ALA A 55 5.14 -22.27 24.69
CA ALA A 55 4.93 -20.81 24.65
C ALA A 55 3.52 -20.32 24.26
N ALA A 56 2.54 -21.21 24.12
CA ALA A 56 1.14 -20.86 23.78
C ALA A 56 0.43 -19.93 24.79
N HIS A 57 1.03 -19.65 25.95
CA HIS A 57 0.51 -18.73 26.96
C HIS A 57 1.06 -17.30 26.83
N HIS A 58 2.01 -17.06 25.91
CA HIS A 58 2.60 -15.74 25.72
C HIS A 58 1.87 -14.94 24.63
N HIS A 59 1.02 -14.01 25.06
CA HIS A 59 0.19 -13.19 24.17
C HIS A 59 0.97 -12.44 23.07
N TYR A 60 2.19 -11.95 23.35
CA TYR A 60 2.98 -11.18 22.39
C TYR A 60 3.44 -12.00 21.19
N ILE A 61 3.62 -13.32 21.34
CA ILE A 61 3.98 -14.21 20.23
C ILE A 61 2.86 -14.23 19.19
N TYR A 62 1.61 -14.29 19.64
CA TYR A 62 0.45 -14.22 18.76
C TYR A 62 0.30 -12.84 18.12
N ALA A 63 0.63 -11.77 18.84
CA ALA A 63 0.63 -10.42 18.26
C ALA A 63 1.71 -10.23 17.17
N ASP A 64 2.88 -10.85 17.33
CA ASP A 64 3.95 -10.84 16.33
C ASP A 64 3.68 -11.79 15.16
N LEU A 65 3.07 -12.95 15.41
CA LEU A 65 2.57 -13.84 14.35
C LEU A 65 1.47 -13.15 13.52
N ALA A 66 0.54 -12.45 14.16
CA ALA A 66 -0.47 -11.66 13.47
C ALA A 66 0.15 -10.61 12.54
N LYS A 67 1.21 -9.94 12.99
CA LYS A 67 1.99 -8.99 12.18
C LYS A 67 2.60 -9.67 10.95
N ALA A 68 3.05 -10.92 11.04
CA ALA A 68 3.58 -11.66 9.91
C ALA A 68 2.47 -12.07 8.91
N TYR A 69 1.32 -12.56 9.41
CA TYR A 69 0.16 -12.85 8.57
C TYR A 69 -0.39 -11.62 7.85
N GLU A 70 -0.37 -10.47 8.50
CA GLU A 70 -0.74 -9.20 7.89
C GLU A 70 0.10 -8.88 6.64
N MET A 71 1.42 -9.10 6.71
CA MET A 71 2.33 -8.81 5.60
C MET A 71 2.14 -9.72 4.38
N VAL A 72 1.47 -10.87 4.55
CA VAL A 72 1.15 -11.81 3.47
C VAL A 72 -0.34 -11.74 3.06
N GLY A 73 -1.08 -10.75 3.54
CA GLY A 73 -2.50 -10.55 3.18
C GLY A 73 -3.50 -11.47 3.91
N GLU A 74 -3.03 -12.31 4.84
CA GLU A 74 -3.85 -13.28 5.59
C GLU A 74 -4.54 -12.61 6.80
N TRP A 75 -5.39 -11.61 6.52
CA TRP A 75 -5.92 -10.73 7.57
C TRP A 75 -6.88 -11.42 8.53
N ASP A 76 -7.70 -12.36 8.07
CA ASP A 76 -8.59 -13.12 8.96
C ASP A 76 -7.78 -13.97 9.94
N THR A 77 -6.71 -14.61 9.44
CA THR A 77 -5.77 -15.37 10.28
C THR A 77 -5.01 -14.47 11.24
N ALA A 78 -4.62 -13.26 10.80
CA ALA A 78 -4.00 -12.26 11.67
C ALA A 78 -4.95 -11.82 12.81
N LEU A 79 -6.23 -11.57 12.50
CA LEU A 79 -7.25 -11.22 13.48
C LEU A 79 -7.48 -12.37 14.48
N ALA A 80 -7.55 -13.62 14.01
CA ALA A 80 -7.66 -14.79 14.88
C ALA A 80 -6.47 -14.93 15.84
N CYS A 81 -5.24 -14.62 15.37
CA CYS A 81 -4.07 -14.56 16.23
C CYS A 81 -4.20 -13.47 17.30
N LEU A 82 -4.68 -12.28 16.93
CA LEU A 82 -4.92 -11.19 17.89
C LEU A 82 -6.01 -11.53 18.90
N ASP A 83 -7.03 -12.31 18.52
CA ASP A 83 -8.04 -12.82 19.46
C ASP A 83 -7.47 -13.80 20.46
N ILE A 84 -6.48 -14.63 20.07
CA ILE A 84 -5.74 -15.45 21.03
C ILE A 84 -4.91 -14.55 21.96
N ALA A 85 -4.20 -13.56 21.42
CA ALA A 85 -3.39 -12.64 22.22
C ALA A 85 -4.24 -11.90 23.28
N LEU A 86 -5.42 -11.41 22.89
CA LEU A 86 -6.32 -10.68 23.78
C LEU A 86 -7.02 -11.58 24.79
N ARG A 87 -7.26 -12.87 24.49
CA ARG A 87 -7.73 -13.83 25.50
C ARG A 87 -6.69 -14.07 26.59
N LEU A 88 -5.41 -14.10 26.22
CA LEU A 88 -4.29 -14.30 27.15
C LEU A 88 -3.94 -13.02 27.93
N CYS A 89 -4.10 -11.85 27.31
CA CYS A 89 -3.85 -10.54 27.90
C CYS A 89 -4.85 -9.51 27.35
N PRO A 90 -6.01 -9.33 27.99
CA PRO A 90 -7.09 -8.45 27.50
C PRO A 90 -6.66 -7.01 27.30
N ASP A 91 -5.77 -6.51 28.15
CA ASP A 91 -5.32 -5.11 28.14
C ASP A 91 -4.06 -4.88 27.29
N SER A 92 -3.63 -5.87 26.49
CA SER A 92 -2.42 -5.76 25.66
C SER A 92 -2.55 -4.59 24.67
N PRO A 93 -1.81 -3.47 24.85
CA PRO A 93 -1.99 -2.28 24.02
C PRO A 93 -1.58 -2.55 22.56
N THR A 94 -0.57 -3.41 22.37
CA THR A 94 -0.10 -3.83 21.05
C THR A 94 -1.18 -4.62 20.31
N ALA A 95 -1.82 -5.59 20.96
CA ALA A 95 -2.83 -6.42 20.31
C ALA A 95 -4.10 -5.62 19.99
N LEU A 96 -4.56 -4.77 20.91
CA LEU A 96 -5.72 -3.88 20.70
C LEU A 96 -5.48 -2.93 19.53
N ARG A 97 -4.35 -2.21 19.52
CA ARG A 97 -4.00 -1.25 18.46
C ARG A 97 -3.88 -1.93 17.10
N ARG A 98 -3.25 -3.11 17.05
CA ARG A 98 -3.12 -3.88 15.79
C ARG A 98 -4.46 -4.35 15.28
N LYS A 99 -5.31 -4.91 16.16
CA LYS A 99 -6.63 -5.41 15.78
C LYS A 99 -7.50 -4.30 15.22
N ALA A 100 -7.56 -3.15 15.93
CA ALA A 100 -8.31 -1.99 15.47
C ALA A 100 -7.83 -1.50 14.09
N ARG A 101 -6.51 -1.45 13.86
CA ARG A 101 -5.95 -1.05 12.57
C ARG A 101 -6.28 -2.05 11.45
N ILE A 102 -6.11 -3.35 11.67
CA ILE A 102 -6.41 -4.36 10.65
C ILE A 102 -7.90 -4.33 10.29
N LEU A 103 -8.79 -4.15 11.26
CA LEU A 103 -10.22 -4.02 10.99
C LEU A 103 -10.57 -2.78 10.13
N ASP A 104 -9.98 -1.63 10.46
CA ASP A 104 -10.14 -0.38 9.69
C ASP A 104 -9.64 -0.52 8.25
N GLU A 105 -8.40 -0.99 8.08
CA GLU A 105 -7.79 -1.18 6.77
C GLU A 105 -8.57 -2.23 5.96
N LYS A 106 -8.89 -3.38 6.55
CA LYS A 106 -9.67 -4.45 5.89
C LYS A 106 -11.02 -3.94 5.40
N ALA A 107 -11.78 -3.25 6.25
CA ALA A 107 -13.08 -2.70 5.87
C ALA A 107 -12.95 -1.71 4.71
N CYS A 108 -11.91 -0.88 4.70
CA CYS A 108 -11.65 0.06 3.61
C CYS A 108 -11.35 -0.67 2.30
N TYR A 109 -10.46 -1.68 2.30
CA TYR A 109 -10.11 -2.40 1.08
C TYR A 109 -11.25 -3.29 0.55
N ASP A 110 -12.02 -3.92 1.45
CA ASP A 110 -13.22 -4.66 1.07
C ASP A 110 -14.26 -3.73 0.41
N ALA A 111 -14.38 -2.48 0.87
CA ALA A 111 -15.30 -1.50 0.29
C ALA A 111 -14.88 -1.01 -1.10
N LEU A 112 -13.59 -1.09 -1.47
CA LEU A 112 -13.12 -0.71 -2.81
C LEU A 112 -13.60 -1.69 -3.89
N VAL A 113 -13.88 -2.93 -3.52
CA VAL A 113 -14.24 -3.99 -4.45
C VAL A 113 -15.61 -4.53 -4.06
N CYS A 114 -16.64 -4.13 -4.82
CA CYS A 114 -17.99 -4.62 -4.59
C CYS A 114 -18.03 -6.15 -4.75
N LEU A 115 -18.51 -6.87 -3.74
CA LEU A 115 -18.60 -8.34 -3.79
C LEU A 115 -19.48 -8.82 -4.94
N ASP A 116 -20.54 -8.09 -5.27
CA ASP A 116 -21.43 -8.40 -6.39
C ASP A 116 -20.71 -8.25 -7.75
N ASP A 117 -19.73 -7.35 -7.84
CA ASP A 117 -18.90 -7.24 -9.03
C ASP A 117 -18.08 -8.53 -9.19
N LEU A 118 -17.52 -9.10 -8.13
CA LEU A 118 -16.58 -10.23 -8.22
C LEU A 118 -17.23 -11.59 -8.47
N GLN A 119 -18.55 -11.70 -8.34
CA GLN A 119 -19.28 -12.97 -8.48
C GLN A 119 -19.55 -13.36 -9.94
N LYS A 120 -19.40 -12.44 -10.90
CA LYS A 120 -19.63 -12.73 -12.32
C LYS A 120 -18.55 -13.69 -12.84
N PRO A 121 -18.91 -14.91 -13.30
CA PRO A 121 -17.91 -15.85 -13.81
C PRO A 121 -17.29 -15.33 -15.11
N PRO A 122 -16.04 -15.72 -15.43
CA PRO A 122 -15.44 -15.43 -16.71
C PRO A 122 -16.29 -16.05 -17.83
N PRO A 123 -16.59 -15.31 -18.91
CA PRO A 123 -17.26 -15.89 -20.06
C PRO A 123 -16.37 -16.97 -20.70
N GLN A 124 -16.98 -17.96 -21.35
CA GLN A 124 -16.24 -19.08 -21.94
C GLN A 124 -15.19 -18.61 -22.96
N GLU A 125 -15.52 -17.61 -23.78
CA GLU A 125 -14.58 -17.01 -24.74
C GLU A 125 -13.36 -16.35 -24.05
N PHE A 126 -13.51 -15.86 -22.82
CA PHE A 126 -12.36 -15.36 -22.04
C PHE A 126 -11.47 -16.53 -21.59
N LEU A 127 -12.07 -17.61 -21.09
CA LEU A 127 -11.34 -18.80 -20.68
C LEU A 127 -10.58 -19.43 -21.87
N GLU A 128 -11.19 -19.46 -23.05
CA GLU A 128 -10.58 -19.96 -24.29
C GLU A 128 -9.42 -19.08 -24.77
N ARG A 129 -9.51 -17.75 -24.58
CA ARG A 129 -8.47 -16.78 -24.94
C ARG A 129 -7.39 -16.62 -23.87
N LEU A 130 -7.59 -17.18 -22.68
CA LEU A 130 -6.65 -17.06 -21.58
C LEU A 130 -5.36 -17.80 -21.95
N GLN A 131 -4.40 -17.07 -22.51
CA GLN A 131 -3.13 -17.64 -22.94
C GLN A 131 -2.33 -18.03 -21.70
N LEU A 132 -2.22 -19.33 -21.46
CA LEU A 132 -1.39 -19.92 -20.43
C LEU A 132 -0.03 -20.31 -21.05
N ASP A 133 1.03 -19.64 -20.61
CA ASP A 133 2.40 -20.08 -20.91
C ASP A 133 2.75 -21.23 -19.95
N ALA A 134 3.21 -22.36 -20.50
CA ALA A 134 3.59 -23.56 -19.77
C ALA A 134 4.94 -23.43 -19.03
N THR A 135 5.51 -22.22 -18.95
CA THR A 135 6.68 -21.94 -18.09
C THR A 135 6.34 -22.15 -16.61
N VAL A 136 7.36 -22.42 -15.79
CA VAL A 136 7.22 -22.58 -14.34
C VAL A 136 7.84 -21.37 -13.65
N PRO A 137 7.08 -20.54 -12.90
CA PRO A 137 5.63 -20.60 -12.69
C PRO A 137 4.82 -20.20 -13.94
N PRO A 138 3.58 -20.69 -14.08
CA PRO A 138 2.73 -20.41 -15.23
C PRO A 138 2.44 -18.91 -15.33
N LYS A 139 2.38 -18.41 -16.57
CA LYS A 139 2.11 -17.01 -16.87
C LYS A 139 0.83 -16.86 -17.67
N TYR A 140 0.05 -15.83 -17.35
CA TYR A 140 -1.14 -15.45 -18.11
C TYR A 140 -0.87 -14.17 -18.90
N ALA A 141 -1.27 -14.15 -20.17
CA ALA A 141 -1.20 -12.97 -21.01
C ALA A 141 -2.58 -12.64 -21.61
N ILE A 142 -3.00 -11.38 -21.47
CA ILE A 142 -4.30 -10.90 -21.93
C ILE A 142 -4.11 -9.58 -22.66
N ASN A 143 -4.71 -9.48 -23.85
CA ASN A 143 -4.72 -8.26 -24.63
C ASN A 143 -6.16 -7.74 -24.73
N SER A 144 -6.33 -6.47 -24.41
CA SER A 144 -7.56 -5.70 -24.61
C SER A 144 -7.30 -4.57 -25.61
N GLU A 145 -8.30 -3.76 -25.88
CA GLU A 145 -8.17 -2.56 -26.71
C GLU A 145 -7.20 -1.56 -26.06
N PHE A 146 -7.35 -1.28 -24.76
CA PHE A 146 -6.63 -0.22 -24.06
C PHE A 146 -5.63 -0.68 -22.99
N PHE A 147 -5.52 -1.99 -22.70
CA PHE A 147 -4.44 -2.53 -21.87
C PHE A 147 -3.94 -3.90 -22.34
N SER A 148 -2.73 -4.26 -21.92
CA SER A 148 -2.22 -5.64 -21.94
C SER A 148 -1.82 -6.05 -20.54
N LEU A 149 -2.32 -7.18 -20.05
CA LEU A 149 -2.01 -7.71 -18.72
C LEU A 149 -1.12 -8.94 -18.84
N THR A 150 -0.02 -8.94 -18.11
CA THR A 150 0.85 -10.11 -17.89
C THR A 150 0.89 -10.47 -16.42
N CYS A 151 0.47 -11.68 -16.09
CA CYS A 151 0.57 -12.24 -14.74
C CYS A 151 1.76 -13.20 -14.69
N HIS A 152 2.79 -12.87 -13.92
CA HIS A 152 4.01 -13.67 -13.79
C HIS A 152 3.91 -14.78 -12.73
N SER A 153 2.74 -14.95 -12.13
CA SER A 153 2.48 -15.94 -11.10
C SER A 153 1.13 -16.62 -11.38
N ALA A 154 1.04 -17.89 -10.99
CA ALA A 154 -0.21 -18.65 -11.06
C ALA A 154 -1.30 -17.91 -10.27
N MET A 155 -2.41 -17.60 -10.94
CA MET A 155 -3.62 -17.06 -10.34
C MET A 155 -4.81 -17.81 -10.93
N HIS A 156 -5.86 -18.00 -10.14
CA HIS A 156 -7.10 -18.56 -10.64
C HIS A 156 -7.66 -17.72 -11.80
N SER A 157 -8.24 -18.36 -12.80
CA SER A 157 -8.85 -17.68 -13.96
C SER A 157 -9.92 -16.67 -13.54
N GLN A 158 -10.67 -16.96 -12.48
CA GLN A 158 -11.63 -16.01 -11.88
C GLN A 158 -10.93 -14.76 -11.33
N THR A 159 -9.79 -14.89 -10.64
CA THR A 159 -9.01 -13.74 -10.15
C THR A 159 -8.52 -12.91 -11.32
N VAL A 160 -7.95 -13.55 -12.34
CA VAL A 160 -7.45 -12.85 -13.53
C VAL A 160 -8.58 -12.10 -14.24
N TRP A 161 -9.76 -12.71 -14.37
CA TRP A 161 -10.96 -12.07 -14.89
C TRP A 161 -11.39 -10.85 -14.07
N ASN A 162 -11.42 -10.99 -12.74
CA ASN A 162 -11.75 -9.90 -11.82
C ASN A 162 -10.75 -8.73 -11.96
N VAL A 163 -9.45 -9.03 -12.08
CA VAL A 163 -8.42 -8.01 -12.34
C VAL A 163 -8.68 -7.28 -13.67
N CYS A 164 -9.00 -7.98 -14.76
CA CYS A 164 -9.34 -7.33 -16.04
C CYS A 164 -10.54 -6.38 -15.92
N ARG A 165 -11.54 -6.73 -15.13
CA ARG A 165 -12.70 -5.87 -14.87
C ARG A 165 -12.33 -4.65 -14.02
N LEU A 166 -11.48 -4.83 -13.02
CA LEU A 166 -10.96 -3.73 -12.21
C LEU A 166 -10.12 -2.76 -13.05
N ILE A 167 -9.32 -3.26 -14.01
CA ILE A 167 -8.59 -2.42 -14.97
C ILE A 167 -9.55 -1.62 -15.85
N HIS A 168 -10.60 -2.25 -16.40
CA HIS A 168 -11.64 -1.53 -17.15
C HIS A 168 -12.29 -0.43 -16.32
N ARG A 169 -12.63 -0.73 -15.07
CA ARG A 169 -13.25 0.22 -14.15
C ARG A 169 -12.30 1.39 -13.85
N THR A 170 -11.02 1.13 -13.56
CA THR A 170 -10.01 2.17 -13.36
C THR A 170 -9.87 3.05 -14.61
N TYR A 171 -9.78 2.46 -15.80
CA TYR A 171 -9.67 3.20 -17.06
C TYR A 171 -10.83 4.20 -17.21
N GLN A 172 -12.07 3.75 -16.99
CA GLN A 172 -13.27 4.59 -17.13
C GLN A 172 -13.33 5.66 -16.04
N GLU A 173 -13.28 5.26 -14.76
CA GLU A 173 -13.47 6.18 -13.64
C GLU A 173 -12.37 7.24 -13.57
N LEU A 174 -11.10 6.85 -13.73
CA LEU A 174 -10.00 7.80 -13.61
C LEU A 174 -9.84 8.64 -14.87
N GLY A 175 -10.17 8.08 -16.04
CA GLY A 175 -10.19 8.82 -17.28
C GLY A 175 -11.26 9.90 -17.31
N GLU A 176 -12.45 9.63 -16.77
CA GLU A 176 -13.50 10.63 -16.58
C GLU A 176 -13.10 11.67 -15.52
N MET A 177 -12.60 11.20 -14.37
CA MET A 177 -12.18 12.03 -13.24
C MET A 177 -11.16 13.10 -13.67
N LEU A 178 -10.07 12.70 -14.35
CA LEU A 178 -9.03 13.62 -14.81
C LEU A 178 -9.30 14.18 -16.23
N GLY A 179 -10.32 13.66 -16.92
CA GLY A 179 -10.67 13.99 -18.30
C GLY A 179 -9.56 13.75 -19.29
N HIS A 180 -8.77 12.69 -19.07
CA HIS A 180 -7.69 12.27 -19.94
C HIS A 180 -7.64 10.75 -19.98
N TYR A 181 -7.51 10.20 -21.19
CA TYR A 181 -7.38 8.76 -21.41
C TYR A 181 -6.04 8.46 -22.09
N PRO A 182 -5.38 7.34 -21.77
CA PRO A 182 -4.16 6.92 -22.45
C PRO A 182 -4.43 6.75 -23.96
N LEU A 183 -3.56 7.32 -24.80
CA LEU A 183 -3.67 7.21 -26.26
C LEU A 183 -3.26 5.85 -26.80
N SER A 184 -2.40 5.15 -26.05
CA SER A 184 -1.87 3.84 -26.38
C SER A 184 -2.28 2.81 -25.32
N ARG A 185 -2.21 1.54 -25.71
CA ARG A 185 -2.44 0.42 -24.82
C ARG A 185 -1.47 0.48 -23.63
N VAL A 186 -2.00 0.43 -22.41
CA VAL A 186 -1.20 0.43 -21.17
C VAL A 186 -0.68 -0.98 -20.86
N PRO A 187 0.64 -1.21 -20.80
CA PRO A 187 1.19 -2.48 -20.35
C PRO A 187 1.11 -2.60 -18.83
N ILE A 188 0.58 -3.71 -18.33
CA ILE A 188 0.40 -3.99 -16.90
C ILE A 188 1.02 -5.36 -16.60
N SER A 189 1.89 -5.42 -15.60
CA SER A 189 2.47 -6.67 -15.10
C SER A 189 2.14 -6.87 -13.63
N ILE A 190 1.84 -8.12 -13.25
CA ILE A 190 1.54 -8.49 -11.85
C ILE A 190 2.44 -9.66 -11.45
N THR A 191 3.15 -9.48 -10.34
CA THR A 191 4.08 -10.49 -9.81
C THR A 191 3.81 -10.78 -8.33
N ASN A 192 3.73 -12.06 -7.96
CA ASN A 192 3.74 -12.49 -6.56
C ASN A 192 5.18 -12.74 -6.09
N THR A 193 5.53 -12.17 -4.94
CA THR A 193 6.82 -12.42 -4.27
C THR A 193 6.84 -13.68 -3.41
N ASN A 194 5.69 -14.32 -3.19
CA ASN A 194 5.50 -15.47 -2.29
C ASN A 194 6.08 -15.24 -0.88
N GLY A 195 6.14 -13.99 -0.42
CA GLY A 195 6.76 -13.61 0.85
C GLY A 195 8.25 -13.91 0.96
N THR A 196 8.93 -14.01 -0.18
CA THR A 196 10.39 -14.08 -0.30
C THR A 196 10.93 -12.79 -0.92
N GLN A 197 12.14 -12.39 -0.53
CA GLN A 197 12.80 -11.27 -1.18
C GLN A 197 13.17 -11.68 -2.62
N LEU A 198 12.52 -11.07 -3.62
CA LEU A 198 13.00 -11.17 -4.99
C LEU A 198 14.39 -10.55 -5.04
N SER A 199 15.42 -11.39 -5.25
CA SER A 199 16.78 -10.97 -5.57
C SER A 199 16.88 -10.18 -6.89
N GLN A 200 15.77 -10.06 -7.62
CA GLN A 200 15.59 -9.32 -8.87
C GLN A 200 14.44 -8.29 -8.77
N ARG A 201 14.41 -7.49 -7.70
CA ARG A 201 13.45 -6.39 -7.59
C ARG A 201 13.83 -5.30 -8.61
N LEU A 202 12.99 -5.07 -9.61
CA LEU A 202 13.04 -3.86 -10.45
C LEU A 202 12.55 -2.62 -9.66
N LEU A 203 11.82 -2.84 -8.56
CA LEU A 203 11.25 -1.83 -7.67
C LEU A 203 12.07 -1.64 -6.39
N PRO A 204 12.17 -0.41 -5.84
CA PRO A 204 12.72 -0.17 -4.50
C PRO A 204 11.98 -1.01 -3.46
N ASN A 205 12.66 -1.60 -2.46
CA ASN A 205 12.11 -2.56 -1.48
C ASN A 205 10.82 -2.16 -0.75
N TRP A 206 10.48 -0.87 -0.74
CA TRP A 206 9.31 -0.30 -0.09
C TRP A 206 8.11 -0.10 -1.04
N ALA A 207 8.33 -0.13 -2.36
CA ALA A 207 7.29 0.05 -3.35
C ALA A 207 6.62 -1.29 -3.68
N SER A 208 5.29 -1.27 -3.78
CA SER A 208 4.45 -2.39 -4.20
C SER A 208 3.84 -2.17 -5.59
N GLY A 209 4.10 -1.01 -6.20
CA GLY A 209 3.84 -0.72 -7.59
C GLY A 209 4.82 0.33 -8.13
N CYS A 210 4.90 0.45 -9.44
CA CYS A 210 5.39 1.66 -10.11
C CYS A 210 4.74 1.85 -11.47
N TYR A 211 4.81 3.09 -11.94
CA TYR A 211 4.67 3.48 -13.32
C TYR A 211 6.01 4.01 -13.86
N ASP A 212 6.53 3.39 -14.93
CA ASP A 212 7.77 3.77 -15.62
C ASP A 212 7.61 3.79 -17.16
N GLY A 213 6.37 3.99 -17.63
CA GLY A 213 5.93 3.70 -19.00
C GLY A 213 5.17 2.36 -19.10
N SER A 214 5.29 1.53 -18.08
CA SER A 214 4.43 0.37 -17.81
C SER A 214 3.96 0.40 -16.36
N ILE A 215 2.80 -0.18 -16.07
CA ILE A 215 2.34 -0.39 -14.69
C ILE A 215 2.87 -1.74 -14.21
N GLN A 216 3.67 -1.73 -13.14
CA GLN A 216 4.17 -2.94 -12.50
C GLN A 216 3.57 -3.05 -11.11
N LEU A 217 2.90 -4.16 -10.80
CA LEU A 217 2.28 -4.40 -9.50
C LEU A 217 2.92 -5.64 -8.85
N VAL A 218 3.26 -5.50 -7.57
CA VAL A 218 3.84 -6.57 -6.77
C VAL A 218 3.00 -6.80 -5.53
N TYR A 219 2.58 -8.05 -5.34
CA TYR A 219 1.92 -8.47 -4.12
C TYR A 219 2.72 -9.57 -3.40
N CYS A 220 2.39 -9.73 -2.12
CA CYS A 220 2.97 -10.73 -1.25
C CYS A 220 1.83 -11.52 -0.65
N ALA A 221 1.58 -12.72 -1.17
CA ALA A 221 0.60 -13.65 -0.61
C ALA A 221 1.08 -15.09 -0.78
N VAL A 222 0.58 -15.98 0.06
CA VAL A 222 0.85 -17.42 -0.04
C VAL A 222 0.18 -18.02 -1.29
N SER A 223 -0.89 -17.40 -1.77
CA SER A 223 -1.65 -17.82 -2.95
C SER A 223 -2.16 -16.60 -3.72
N GLU A 224 -3.47 -16.36 -3.70
CA GLU A 224 -4.12 -15.29 -4.43
C GLU A 224 -3.90 -13.91 -3.80
N PRO A 225 -3.90 -12.83 -4.61
CA PRO A 225 -3.85 -11.48 -4.08
C PRO A 225 -5.15 -11.09 -3.37
N VAL A 226 -5.04 -10.28 -2.32
CA VAL A 226 -6.19 -9.55 -1.78
C VAL A 226 -6.59 -8.49 -2.81
N LEU A 227 -7.71 -8.72 -3.50
CA LEU A 227 -8.13 -7.88 -4.64
C LEU A 227 -8.30 -6.40 -4.28
N GLY A 228 -8.79 -6.08 -3.08
CA GLY A 228 -8.91 -4.68 -2.64
C GLY A 228 -7.58 -3.95 -2.57
N ILE A 229 -6.52 -4.60 -2.08
CA ILE A 229 -5.18 -4.02 -2.03
C ILE A 229 -4.62 -3.85 -3.44
N LEU A 230 -4.72 -4.90 -4.26
CA LEU A 230 -4.25 -4.88 -5.64
C LEU A 230 -4.97 -3.80 -6.45
N TYR A 231 -6.26 -3.60 -6.21
CA TYR A 231 -7.05 -2.57 -6.86
C TYR A 231 -6.63 -1.16 -6.46
N ALA A 232 -6.39 -0.92 -5.16
CA ALA A 232 -5.85 0.35 -4.69
C ALA A 232 -4.49 0.66 -5.34
N LEU A 233 -3.58 -0.32 -5.43
CA LEU A 233 -2.29 -0.16 -6.10
C LEU A 233 -2.47 0.14 -7.59
N LEU A 234 -3.34 -0.60 -8.29
CA LEU A 234 -3.64 -0.35 -9.70
C LEU A 234 -4.12 1.09 -9.92
N ARG A 235 -5.05 1.57 -9.09
CA ARG A 235 -5.57 2.94 -9.17
C ARG A 235 -4.45 3.96 -8.92
N HIS A 236 -3.61 3.73 -7.92
CA HIS A 236 -2.46 4.58 -7.59
C HIS A 236 -1.52 4.75 -8.78
N GLU A 237 -1.04 3.65 -9.37
CA GLU A 237 -0.13 3.70 -10.52
C GLU A 237 -0.79 4.28 -11.78
N TRP A 238 -2.10 4.07 -11.93
CA TRP A 238 -2.84 4.65 -13.04
C TRP A 238 -2.97 6.17 -12.93
N VAL A 239 -3.06 6.72 -11.72
CA VAL A 239 -3.03 8.18 -11.50
C VAL A 239 -1.68 8.74 -11.92
N HIS A 240 -0.57 8.11 -11.53
CA HIS A 240 0.77 8.53 -11.98
C HIS A 240 0.88 8.57 -13.50
N LEU A 241 0.35 7.55 -14.20
CA LEU A 241 0.30 7.52 -15.65
C LEU A 241 -0.43 8.74 -16.23
N LEU A 242 -1.63 9.04 -15.74
CA LEU A 242 -2.44 10.14 -16.25
C LEU A 242 -1.83 11.50 -15.91
N ILE A 243 -1.27 11.67 -14.70
CA ILE A 243 -0.57 12.89 -14.28
C ILE A 243 0.68 13.10 -15.15
N HIS A 244 1.46 12.05 -15.42
CA HIS A 244 2.64 12.14 -16.26
C HIS A 244 2.27 12.65 -17.67
N HIS A 245 1.21 12.12 -18.28
CA HIS A 245 0.73 12.60 -19.58
C HIS A 245 0.21 14.05 -19.53
N LEU A 246 -0.56 14.40 -18.50
CA LEU A 246 -1.15 15.74 -18.37
C LEU A 246 -0.11 16.83 -18.11
N THR A 247 0.98 16.48 -17.41
CA THR A 247 1.99 17.44 -16.94
C THR A 247 3.31 17.35 -17.69
N ASN A 248 3.46 16.44 -18.65
CA ASN A 248 4.74 16.10 -19.29
C ASN A 248 5.84 15.77 -18.26
N GLY A 249 5.46 15.12 -17.15
CA GLY A 249 6.36 14.76 -16.05
C GLY A 249 6.80 15.92 -15.14
N GLN A 250 6.17 17.10 -15.24
CA GLN A 250 6.52 18.29 -14.45
C GLN A 250 5.72 18.44 -13.16
N CYS A 251 4.90 17.46 -12.81
CA CYS A 251 4.13 17.48 -11.57
C CYS A 251 5.05 17.46 -10.34
N PRO A 252 4.89 18.36 -9.35
CA PRO A 252 5.62 18.27 -8.10
C PRO A 252 5.21 17.00 -7.33
N ILE A 253 6.18 16.36 -6.66
CA ILE A 253 6.01 15.05 -6.04
C ILE A 253 4.82 14.99 -5.06
N TRP A 254 4.62 16.02 -4.23
CA TRP A 254 3.50 16.06 -3.30
C TRP A 254 2.13 16.03 -3.99
N LEU A 255 1.99 16.65 -5.18
CA LEU A 255 0.73 16.69 -5.90
C LEU A 255 0.47 15.34 -6.56
N ASP A 256 1.50 14.78 -7.19
CA ASP A 256 1.44 13.46 -7.84
C ASP A 256 1.08 12.36 -6.82
N GLU A 257 1.88 12.24 -5.76
CA GLU A 257 1.68 11.24 -4.70
C GLU A 257 0.41 11.50 -3.89
N GLY A 258 0.05 12.76 -3.64
CA GLY A 258 -1.16 13.13 -2.93
C GLY A 258 -2.43 12.76 -3.70
N LEU A 259 -2.46 13.03 -5.02
CA LEU A 259 -3.56 12.62 -5.89
C LEU A 259 -3.62 11.10 -6.01
N ALA A 260 -2.49 10.44 -6.25
CA ALA A 260 -2.43 8.99 -6.37
C ALA A 260 -2.93 8.29 -5.10
N GLN A 261 -2.56 8.77 -3.90
CA GLN A 261 -3.05 8.22 -2.63
C GLN A 261 -4.55 8.50 -2.41
N SER A 262 -5.00 9.74 -2.61
CA SER A 262 -6.39 10.13 -2.34
C SER A 262 -7.40 9.41 -3.25
N VAL A 263 -7.03 9.18 -4.52
CA VAL A 263 -7.87 8.51 -5.51
C VAL A 263 -7.82 6.99 -5.39
N ALA A 264 -6.69 6.43 -4.93
CA ALA A 264 -6.53 4.99 -4.75
C ALA A 264 -7.45 4.45 -3.66
N ARG A 265 -7.51 5.13 -2.50
CA ARG A 265 -8.32 4.71 -1.35
C ARG A 265 -8.48 5.83 -0.30
N PRO A 266 -9.61 5.85 0.46
CA PRO A 266 -9.79 6.77 1.57
C PRO A 266 -8.69 6.68 2.63
N MET A 267 -8.24 7.81 3.17
CA MET A 267 -7.25 7.83 4.26
C MET A 267 -7.69 6.94 5.45
N PHE A 268 -6.76 6.15 5.99
CA PHE A 268 -7.05 5.29 7.13
C PHE A 268 -7.15 6.08 8.44
N GLN A 269 -7.85 5.55 9.43
CA GLN A 269 -7.94 6.21 10.73
C GLN A 269 -6.56 6.33 11.39
N SER A 270 -5.70 5.33 11.21
CA SER A 270 -4.33 5.36 11.71
C SER A 270 -3.49 6.48 11.08
N GLU A 271 -3.73 6.81 9.81
CA GLU A 271 -3.04 7.88 9.08
C GLU A 271 -3.53 9.26 9.52
N ARG A 272 -4.85 9.43 9.69
CA ARG A 272 -5.43 10.65 10.28
C ARG A 272 -4.83 10.95 11.66
N LEU A 273 -4.71 9.94 12.52
CA LEU A 273 -4.08 10.09 13.84
C LEU A 273 -2.61 10.49 13.74
N ASN A 274 -1.85 9.90 12.81
CA ASN A 274 -0.45 10.28 12.56
C ASN A 274 -0.33 11.75 12.11
N LEU A 275 -1.21 12.19 11.20
CA LEU A 275 -1.25 13.57 10.74
C LEU A 275 -1.58 14.54 11.88
N GLN A 276 -2.63 14.24 12.66
CA GLN A 276 -3.03 15.03 13.82
C GLN A 276 -1.87 15.18 14.82
N GLN A 277 -1.16 14.08 15.10
CA GLN A 277 0.01 14.12 15.97
C GLN A 277 1.13 15.00 15.38
N ALA A 278 1.38 14.92 14.07
CA ALA A 278 2.37 15.76 13.41
C ALA A 278 2.02 17.25 13.50
N VAL A 279 0.75 17.61 13.33
CA VAL A 279 0.24 18.98 13.53
C VAL A 279 0.48 19.44 14.97
N GLN A 280 0.00 18.67 15.95
CA GLN A 280 0.11 19.02 17.37
C GLN A 280 1.55 19.16 17.85
N THR A 281 2.46 18.36 17.30
CA THR A 281 3.88 18.36 17.66
C THR A 281 4.74 19.26 16.78
N LYS A 282 4.15 20.02 15.85
CA LYS A 282 4.84 20.89 14.88
C LYS A 282 5.92 20.16 14.09
N ARG A 283 5.59 18.97 13.58
CA ARG A 283 6.48 18.08 12.81
C ARG A 283 6.07 17.91 11.36
N LEU A 284 5.16 18.74 10.86
CA LEU A 284 4.85 18.79 9.44
C LEU A 284 6.11 19.10 8.63
N LEU A 285 6.15 18.59 7.42
CA LEU A 285 7.23 18.86 6.48
C LEU A 285 6.94 20.18 5.73
N PRO A 286 7.96 21.00 5.43
CA PRO A 286 7.77 22.15 4.55
C PRO A 286 7.47 21.66 3.13
N LEU A 287 6.72 22.45 2.35
CA LEU A 287 6.31 22.05 1.01
C LEU A 287 7.50 21.79 0.08
N ALA A 288 8.59 22.57 0.23
CA ALA A 288 9.83 22.35 -0.51
C ALA A 288 10.39 20.93 -0.32
N ALA A 289 10.32 20.37 0.90
CA ALA A 289 10.74 19.00 1.15
C ALA A 289 9.77 17.95 0.58
N LEU A 290 8.51 18.31 0.38
CA LEU A 290 7.51 17.46 -0.26
C LEU A 290 7.54 17.54 -1.80
N SER A 291 8.18 18.56 -2.37
CA SER A 291 8.41 18.67 -3.82
C SER A 291 9.57 17.78 -4.30
N GLU A 292 10.46 17.35 -3.39
CA GLU A 292 11.58 16.46 -3.70
C GLU A 292 11.16 14.98 -3.68
N PRO A 293 11.86 14.09 -4.42
CA PRO A 293 11.57 12.66 -4.38
C PRO A 293 11.64 12.10 -2.96
N PHE A 294 10.57 11.45 -2.49
CA PHE A 294 10.48 10.94 -1.11
C PHE A 294 11.55 9.88 -0.79
N SER A 295 12.15 9.25 -1.79
CA SER A 295 13.31 8.37 -1.63
C SER A 295 14.52 9.08 -1.00
N GLN A 296 14.67 10.39 -1.23
CA GLN A 296 15.72 11.22 -0.67
C GLN A 296 15.45 11.62 0.79
N LEU A 297 14.19 11.56 1.24
CA LEU A 297 13.85 11.82 2.63
C LEU A 297 14.36 10.70 3.55
N PRO A 298 14.79 11.02 4.79
CA PRO A 298 15.06 10.01 5.81
C PRO A 298 13.85 9.09 6.01
N ALA A 299 14.08 7.78 6.15
CA ALA A 299 13.02 6.77 6.22
C ALA A 299 11.91 7.07 7.23
N LYS A 300 12.26 7.68 8.38
CA LYS A 300 11.31 8.10 9.42
C LYS A 300 10.28 9.16 8.97
N TYR A 301 10.57 9.94 7.93
CA TYR A 301 9.70 11.01 7.44
C TYR A 301 8.87 10.59 6.22
N ARG A 302 9.27 9.55 5.49
CA ARG A 302 8.60 9.14 4.25
C ARG A 302 7.11 8.87 4.44
N LYS A 303 6.75 8.12 5.49
CA LYS A 303 5.34 7.85 5.81
C LYS A 303 4.54 9.14 6.02
N LEU A 304 5.12 10.11 6.73
CA LEU A 304 4.47 11.40 6.95
C LEU A 304 4.36 12.20 5.64
N ALA A 305 5.37 12.14 4.76
CA ALA A 305 5.34 12.83 3.47
C ALA A 305 4.16 12.37 2.60
N TYR A 306 3.93 11.06 2.49
CA TYR A 306 2.75 10.52 1.82
C TYR A 306 1.44 11.01 2.46
N ILE A 307 1.28 10.83 3.77
CA ILE A 307 0.04 11.20 4.50
C ILE A 307 -0.24 12.71 4.37
N GLN A 308 0.77 13.54 4.53
CA GLN A 308 0.66 14.99 4.47
C GLN A 308 0.32 15.45 3.05
N SER A 309 0.94 14.85 2.03
CA SER A 309 0.63 15.14 0.61
C SER A 309 -0.81 14.77 0.25
N THR A 310 -1.29 13.62 0.72
CA THR A 310 -2.71 13.24 0.58
C THR A 310 -3.62 14.27 1.24
N ALA A 311 -3.32 14.69 2.47
CA ALA A 311 -4.14 15.67 3.18
C ALA A 311 -4.16 17.06 2.50
N ILE A 312 -3.03 17.50 1.95
CA ILE A 312 -2.96 18.74 1.15
C ILE A 312 -3.91 18.63 -0.05
N VAL A 313 -3.78 17.56 -0.84
CA VAL A 313 -4.61 17.36 -2.04
C VAL A 313 -6.09 17.21 -1.71
N GLU A 314 -6.44 16.42 -0.70
CA GLU A 314 -7.83 16.28 -0.24
C GLU A 314 -8.42 17.62 0.19
N SER A 315 -7.64 18.46 0.89
CA SER A 315 -8.08 19.80 1.28
C SER A 315 -8.30 20.72 0.07
N LEU A 316 -7.41 20.67 -0.93
CA LEU A 316 -7.56 21.46 -2.15
C LEU A 316 -8.77 21.01 -2.96
N ILE A 317 -9.00 19.70 -3.09
CA ILE A 317 -10.19 19.14 -3.75
C ILE A 317 -11.45 19.55 -3.00
N GLN A 318 -11.45 19.48 -1.67
CA GLN A 318 -12.60 19.86 -0.86
C GLN A 318 -12.96 21.35 -1.00
N GLN A 319 -11.94 22.22 -1.07
CA GLN A 319 -12.15 23.67 -1.12
C GLN A 319 -12.45 24.20 -2.53
N PHE A 320 -11.77 23.67 -3.55
CA PHE A 320 -11.80 24.23 -4.90
C PHE A 320 -12.41 23.30 -5.95
N GLY A 321 -12.61 22.02 -5.61
CA GLY A 321 -13.14 21.01 -6.50
C GLY A 321 -12.10 20.43 -7.47
N LEU A 322 -12.42 19.25 -7.97
CA LEU A 322 -11.60 18.53 -8.95
C LEU A 322 -11.34 19.30 -10.27
N PRO A 323 -12.28 20.11 -10.81
CA PRO A 323 -11.99 20.90 -12.02
C PRO A 323 -10.79 21.84 -11.86
N LYS A 324 -10.60 22.44 -10.68
CA LYS A 324 -9.45 23.30 -10.39
C LYS A 324 -8.13 22.54 -10.30
N ILE A 325 -8.16 21.29 -9.83
CA ILE A 325 -7.01 20.38 -9.90
C ILE A 325 -6.65 20.07 -11.36
N ARG A 326 -7.65 19.80 -12.21
CA ARG A 326 -7.40 19.54 -13.64
C ARG A 326 -6.79 20.74 -14.35
N GLU A 327 -7.31 21.94 -14.09
CA GLU A 327 -6.71 23.19 -14.58
C GLU A 327 -5.25 23.32 -14.13
N LEU A 328 -4.94 22.95 -12.88
CA LEU A 328 -3.57 23.02 -12.35
C LEU A 328 -2.65 22.06 -13.11
N LEU A 329 -3.06 20.81 -13.30
CA LEU A 329 -2.28 19.82 -14.05
C LEU A 329 -2.02 20.28 -15.50
N HIS A 330 -3.02 20.86 -16.17
CA HIS A 330 -2.83 21.42 -17.50
C HIS A 330 -1.88 22.63 -17.51
N GLN A 331 -1.90 23.50 -16.51
CA GLN A 331 -0.95 24.60 -16.41
C GLN A 331 0.48 24.10 -16.21
N LEU A 332 0.67 23.09 -15.35
CA LEU A 332 1.97 22.44 -15.15
C LEU A 332 2.48 21.81 -16.46
N GLY A 333 1.61 21.17 -17.24
CA GLY A 333 1.97 20.62 -18.56
C GLY A 333 2.35 21.66 -19.62
N ASN A 334 1.98 22.93 -19.41
CA ASN A 334 2.35 24.07 -20.24
C ASN A 334 3.55 24.88 -19.68
N ASP A 335 4.41 24.21 -18.90
CA ASP A 335 5.65 24.78 -18.32
C ASP A 335 5.43 25.98 -17.37
N ILE A 336 4.21 26.16 -16.84
CA ILE A 336 3.95 27.21 -15.84
C ILE A 336 4.56 26.76 -14.51
N PRO A 337 5.41 27.58 -13.86
CA PRO A 337 5.99 27.24 -12.57
C PRO A 337 4.92 26.92 -11.52
N THR A 338 5.17 25.89 -10.70
CA THR A 338 4.21 25.37 -9.71
C THR A 338 3.62 26.46 -8.81
N GLU A 339 4.45 27.36 -8.28
CA GLU A 339 4.00 28.47 -7.44
C GLU A 339 3.01 29.38 -8.17
N THR A 340 3.36 29.81 -9.37
CA THR A 340 2.50 30.63 -10.23
C THR A 340 1.19 29.92 -10.58
N ALA A 341 1.24 28.61 -10.85
CA ALA A 341 0.05 27.83 -11.20
C ALA A 341 -0.90 27.67 -9.99
N ILE A 342 -0.35 27.46 -8.79
CA ILE A 342 -1.11 27.41 -7.54
C ILE A 342 -1.77 28.76 -7.25
N GLU A 343 -1.01 29.86 -7.35
CA GLU A 343 -1.54 31.21 -7.11
C GLU A 343 -2.68 31.55 -8.08
N ARG A 344 -2.51 31.25 -9.38
CA ARG A 344 -3.55 31.49 -10.40
C ARG A 344 -4.82 30.66 -10.18
N ASN A 345 -4.68 29.41 -9.74
CA ASN A 345 -5.82 28.52 -9.63
C ASN A 345 -6.57 28.62 -8.30
N PHE A 346 -5.84 28.81 -7.21
CA PHE A 346 -6.40 28.76 -5.86
C PHE A 346 -6.38 30.11 -5.15
N GLY A 347 -5.64 31.10 -5.66
CA GLY A 347 -5.44 32.38 -4.98
C GLY A 347 -4.65 32.23 -3.68
N LEU A 348 -3.82 31.18 -3.56
CA LEU A 348 -3.02 30.86 -2.39
C LEU A 348 -1.53 31.04 -2.71
N THR A 349 -0.79 31.58 -1.76
CA THR A 349 0.67 31.42 -1.69
C THR A 349 1.03 30.02 -1.19
N LEU A 350 2.27 29.56 -1.45
CA LEU A 350 2.73 28.24 -0.97
C LEU A 350 2.62 28.07 0.55
N LYS A 351 2.67 29.17 1.31
CA LYS A 351 2.57 29.18 2.78
C LYS A 351 1.14 29.07 3.30
N GLU A 352 0.16 29.42 2.47
CA GLU A 352 -1.27 29.36 2.83
C GLU A 352 -1.89 27.99 2.54
N ILE A 353 -1.14 27.09 1.86
CA ILE A 353 -1.56 25.72 1.63
C ILE A 353 -1.73 25.00 2.98
N PRO A 354 -2.91 24.42 3.27
CA PRO A 354 -3.15 23.69 4.51
C PRO A 354 -2.17 22.54 4.70
N PHE A 355 -1.90 22.17 5.95
CA PHE A 355 -0.99 21.08 6.31
C PHE A 355 0.45 21.24 5.82
N VAL A 356 0.90 22.46 5.52
CA VAL A 356 2.31 22.78 5.27
C VAL A 356 2.93 23.37 6.53
N ALA A 357 4.17 23.01 6.83
CA ALA A 357 4.91 23.67 7.90
C ALA A 357 5.19 25.13 7.53
N THR A 358 4.78 26.06 8.39
CA THR A 358 5.23 27.45 8.33
C THR A 358 6.57 27.55 9.04
N ASP A 359 7.61 27.98 8.32
CA ASP A 359 8.96 28.21 8.87
C ASP A 359 8.97 29.09 10.13
#